data_AF-A0A1H8IH90-F1
#
_entry.id   AF-A0A1H8IH90-F1
#
_cell.length_a   1.000
_cell.length_b   1.000
_cell.length_c   1.000
_cell.angle_alpha   90.00
_cell.angle_beta   90.00
_cell.angle_gamma   90.00
#
_symmetry.space_group_name_H-M   'P 1'
#
loop_
_entity.id
_entity.type
_entity.pdbx_description
1 polymer ?
#
loop_
_entity_poly.entity_id
_entity_poly.type
_entity_poly.pdbx_seq_one_letter_code
_entity_poly.pdbx_strand_id
1 'polypeptide(L)'
;MLTLGWSDGATFIPVDFSLLSSKTSQINGISTKIDKRSSGYKRRHEALQSAPDKIPDMIRRALNAGVDASYVLMDTWFTQQPLIKNIKEQGLDVIGMVKNLKQRTLLMVIV
;
A
#
# COMPACT_ATOMS: atom_id res chain seq x y z
N MET A 1 9.63 -6.01 -0.44
CA MET A 1 9.34 -4.89 0.48
C MET A 1 8.48 -3.90 -0.27
N LEU A 2 7.49 -3.31 0.38
CA LEU A 2 6.66 -2.24 -0.17
C LEU A 2 7.01 -0.94 0.55
N THR A 3 7.24 0.13 -0.19
CA THR A 3 7.66 1.42 0.35
C THR A 3 6.69 2.50 -0.11
N LEU A 4 6.25 3.34 0.81
CA LEU A 4 5.53 4.58 0.54
C LEU A 4 6.51 5.73 0.73
N GLY A 5 6.58 6.61 -0.26
CA GLY A 5 7.39 7.82 -0.19
C GLY A 5 6.58 9.04 -0.59
N TRP A 6 6.99 10.17 -0.04
CA TRP A 6 6.49 11.49 -0.41
C TRP A 6 7.52 12.19 -1.30
N SER A 7 7.04 12.92 -2.29
CA SER A 7 7.90 13.66 -3.22
C SER A 7 7.25 14.96 -3.65
N ASP A 8 8.07 16.00 -3.76
CA ASP A 8 7.72 17.31 -4.34
C ASP A 8 8.22 17.45 -5.81
N GLY A 9 8.73 16.35 -6.40
CA GLY A 9 9.32 16.32 -7.73
C GLY A 9 10.83 16.59 -7.77
N ALA A 10 11.43 17.10 -6.70
CA ALA A 10 12.89 17.30 -6.58
C ALA A 10 13.51 16.38 -5.51
N THR A 11 12.76 16.10 -4.45
CA THR A 11 13.15 15.27 -3.32
C THR A 11 12.25 14.05 -3.22
N PHE A 12 12.79 12.96 -2.70
CA PHE A 12 12.02 11.77 -2.34
C PHE A 12 12.33 11.38 -0.90
N ILE A 13 11.30 11.35 -0.05
CA ILE A 13 11.40 11.02 1.38
C ILE A 13 10.61 9.73 1.63
N PRO A 14 11.24 8.64 2.09
CA PRO A 14 10.51 7.45 2.51
C PRO A 14 9.71 7.75 3.79
N VAL A 15 8.39 7.55 3.76
CA VAL A 15 7.49 7.88 4.87
C VAL A 15 6.94 6.65 5.59
N ASP A 16 6.76 5.52 4.89
CA ASP A 16 6.36 4.25 5.50
C ASP A 16 6.86 3.06 4.68
N PHE A 17 6.96 1.89 5.29
CA PHE A 17 7.28 0.65 4.60
C PHE A 17 6.57 -0.56 5.24
N SER A 18 6.29 -1.56 4.42
CA SER A 18 5.83 -2.85 4.87
C SER A 18 6.71 -3.96 4.32
N LEU A 19 7.13 -4.87 5.21
CA LEU A 19 7.76 -6.12 4.80
C LEU A 19 6.68 -7.02 4.19
N LEU A 20 6.94 -7.59 3.02
CA LEU A 20 6.02 -8.54 2.39
C LEU A 20 6.60 -9.94 2.57
N SER A 21 5.79 -10.86 3.09
CA SER A 21 6.14 -12.27 3.25
C SER A 21 5.16 -13.12 2.48
N SER A 22 5.65 -14.17 1.81
CA SER A 22 4.78 -15.17 1.21
C SER A 22 3.92 -15.85 2.28
N LYS A 23 2.63 -16.07 1.99
CA LYS A 23 1.74 -16.90 2.82
C LYS A 23 1.97 -18.39 2.58
N THR A 24 2.36 -18.78 1.37
CA THR A 24 2.44 -20.19 0.92
C THR A 24 3.84 -20.79 1.10
N SER A 25 4.89 -19.97 1.10
CA SER A 25 6.28 -20.42 1.18
C SER A 25 6.97 -19.80 2.39
N GLN A 26 6.40 -20.05 3.58
CA GLN A 26 6.94 -19.54 4.83
C GLN A 26 8.08 -20.43 5.33
N ILE A 27 9.28 -19.86 5.54
CA ILE A 27 10.40 -20.56 6.20
C ILE A 27 10.07 -20.77 7.68
N ASN A 28 9.55 -19.72 8.35
CA ASN A 28 9.12 -19.74 9.74
C ASN A 28 7.73 -19.09 9.89
N GLY A 29 6.79 -19.82 10.48
CA GLY A 29 5.45 -19.30 10.80
C GLY A 29 5.46 -18.30 11.97
N ILE A 30 4.28 -17.76 12.30
CA ILE A 30 4.10 -17.02 13.56
C ILE A 30 4.13 -18.01 14.73
N SER A 31 5.02 -17.80 15.70
CA SER A 31 5.05 -18.58 16.94
C SER A 31 3.75 -18.38 17.73
N THR A 32 3.13 -19.46 18.19
CA THR A 32 1.93 -19.40 19.05
C THR A 32 2.22 -18.84 20.45
N LYS A 33 3.50 -18.78 20.84
CA LYS A 33 3.94 -18.31 22.16
C LYS A 33 4.12 -16.79 22.26
N ILE A 34 4.05 -16.07 21.13
CA ILE A 34 4.27 -14.61 21.12
C ILE A 34 3.00 -13.85 21.55
N ASP A 35 3.16 -12.82 22.39
CA ASP A 35 2.03 -11.95 22.77
C ASP A 35 1.54 -11.16 21.54
N LYS A 36 0.23 -11.23 21.27
CA LYS A 36 -0.42 -10.55 20.15
C LYS A 36 -0.37 -9.02 20.23
N ARG A 37 -0.18 -8.47 21.43
CA ARG A 37 -0.05 -7.02 21.65
C ARG A 37 1.34 -6.50 21.26
N SER A 38 2.33 -7.39 21.19
CA SER A 38 3.71 -7.04 20.87
C SER A 38 3.84 -6.48 19.46
N SER A 39 4.78 -5.54 19.28
CA SER A 39 5.12 -4.97 17.97
C SER A 39 5.60 -6.04 16.99
N GLY A 40 6.31 -7.06 17.48
CA GLY A 40 6.79 -8.19 16.67
C GLY A 40 5.64 -8.99 16.07
N TYR A 41 4.62 -9.34 16.87
CA TYR A 41 3.43 -10.01 16.34
C TYR A 41 2.69 -9.15 15.32
N LYS A 42 2.44 -7.87 15.65
CA LYS A 42 1.74 -6.93 14.75
C LYS A 42 2.46 -6.79 13.42
N ARG A 43 3.79 -6.61 13.42
CA ARG A 43 4.60 -6.53 12.19
C ARG A 43 4.63 -7.83 11.41
N ARG A 44 4.68 -8.99 12.07
CA ARG A 44 4.65 -10.28 11.37
C ARG A 44 3.27 -10.55 10.76
N HIS A 45 2.21 -10.23 11.47
CA HIS A 45 0.84 -10.31 10.97
C HIS A 45 0.64 -9.39 9.78
N GLU A 46 1.04 -8.11 9.89
CA GLU A 46 1.09 -7.18 8.79
C GLU A 46 1.89 -7.79 7.64
N ALA A 47 3.09 -8.32 7.86
CA ALA A 47 3.94 -8.86 6.80
C ALA A 47 3.29 -9.96 5.95
N LEU A 48 2.36 -10.72 6.52
CA LEU A 48 1.61 -11.77 5.83
C LEU A 48 0.40 -11.25 5.04
N GLN A 49 -0.07 -10.02 5.24
CA GLN A 49 -1.16 -9.44 4.42
C GLN A 49 -0.70 -9.15 2.99
N SER A 50 -1.65 -9.10 2.04
CA SER A 50 -1.34 -8.76 0.65
C SER A 50 -1.00 -7.27 0.50
N ALA A 51 -0.31 -6.89 -0.58
CA ALA A 51 0.03 -5.49 -0.79
C ALA A 51 -1.21 -4.58 -0.94
N PRO A 52 -2.27 -4.94 -1.71
CA PRO A 52 -3.48 -4.13 -1.79
C PRO A 52 -4.18 -3.91 -0.44
N ASP A 53 -4.11 -4.87 0.48
CA ASP A 53 -4.71 -4.72 1.82
C ASP A 53 -3.96 -3.69 2.68
N LYS A 54 -2.66 -3.50 2.43
CA LYS A 54 -1.76 -2.68 3.25
C LYS A 54 -1.67 -1.23 2.82
N ILE A 55 -1.74 -0.99 1.51
CA ILE A 55 -1.55 0.35 0.95
C ILE A 55 -2.49 1.38 1.58
N PRO A 56 -3.81 1.10 1.78
CA PRO A 56 -4.70 2.04 2.45
C PRO A 56 -4.28 2.36 3.88
N ASP A 57 -3.77 1.38 4.63
CA ASP A 57 -3.28 1.56 5.99
C ASP A 57 -2.00 2.40 6.04
N MET A 58 -1.07 2.16 5.11
CA MET A 58 0.18 2.94 4.99
C MET A 58 -0.11 4.41 4.67
N ILE A 59 -1.02 4.66 3.72
CA ILE A 59 -1.46 6.02 3.36
C ILE A 59 -2.10 6.71 4.57
N ARG A 60 -3.06 6.05 5.24
CA ARG A 60 -3.72 6.59 6.43
C ARG A 60 -2.73 6.96 7.52
N ARG A 61 -1.69 6.14 7.75
CA ARG A 61 -0.64 6.46 8.72
C ARG A 61 0.17 7.68 8.31
N ALA A 62 0.54 7.81 7.04
CA ALA A 62 1.26 8.97 6.54
C ALA A 62 0.43 10.26 6.67
N LEU A 63 -0.83 10.24 6.26
CA LEU A 63 -1.75 11.38 6.40
C LEU A 63 -1.93 11.78 7.87
N ASN A 64 -2.16 10.81 8.76
CA ASN A 64 -2.28 11.06 10.20
C ASN A 64 -0.99 11.60 10.83
N ALA A 65 0.17 11.32 10.23
CA ALA A 65 1.46 11.86 10.66
C ALA A 65 1.72 13.29 10.13
N GLY A 66 0.76 13.88 9.40
CA GLY A 66 0.84 15.23 8.85
C GLY A 66 1.47 15.32 7.46
N VAL A 67 1.66 14.20 6.77
CA VAL A 67 2.07 14.22 5.37
C VAL A 67 0.90 14.70 4.52
N ASP A 68 1.10 15.77 3.75
CA ASP A 68 0.12 16.30 2.82
C ASP A 68 0.45 15.90 1.38
N ALA A 69 -0.55 15.49 0.62
CA ALA A 69 -0.41 15.10 -0.78
C ALA A 69 -1.73 15.28 -1.52
N SER A 70 -1.67 15.67 -2.80
CA SER A 70 -2.87 15.79 -3.63
C SER A 70 -3.25 14.46 -4.31
N TYR A 71 -2.26 13.61 -4.59
CA TYR A 71 -2.46 12.35 -5.28
C TYR A 71 -1.45 11.29 -4.83
N VAL A 72 -1.77 10.03 -5.12
CA VAL A 72 -0.87 8.88 -4.99
C VAL A 72 -0.49 8.39 -6.38
N LEU A 73 0.81 8.32 -6.64
CA LEU A 73 1.36 7.70 -7.84
C LEU A 73 1.60 6.20 -7.59
N MET A 74 1.08 5.34 -8.48
CA MET A 74 1.15 3.89 -8.33
C MET A 74 1.66 3.16 -9.57
N ASP A 75 2.36 2.05 -9.34
CA ASP A 75 2.71 1.10 -10.39
C ASP A 75 1.48 0.30 -10.89
N THR A 76 1.62 -0.29 -12.07
CA THR A 76 0.66 -1.19 -12.73
C THR A 76 0.15 -2.32 -11.85
N TRP A 77 0.97 -2.80 -10.93
CA TRP A 77 0.57 -3.89 -10.02
C TRP A 77 -0.50 -3.48 -9.00
N PHE A 78 -0.74 -2.17 -8.82
CA PHE A 78 -1.64 -1.63 -7.79
C PHE A 78 -2.88 -0.91 -8.35
N THR A 79 -3.04 -0.83 -9.67
CA THR A 79 -4.19 -0.13 -10.29
C THR A 79 -5.44 -1.01 -10.37
N GLN A 80 -5.84 -1.61 -9.25
CA GLN A 80 -7.06 -2.41 -9.14
C GLN A 80 -8.21 -1.56 -8.57
N GLN A 81 -9.42 -1.71 -9.12
CA GLN A 81 -10.58 -0.88 -8.75
C GLN A 81 -10.86 -0.80 -7.24
N PRO A 82 -10.82 -1.90 -6.45
CA PRO A 82 -11.07 -1.82 -5.01
C PRO A 82 -10.03 -0.97 -4.26
N LEU A 83 -8.75 -1.04 -4.68
CA LEU A 83 -7.68 -0.26 -4.06
C LEU A 83 -7.83 1.23 -4.41
N ILE A 84 -8.10 1.55 -5.67
CA ILE A 84 -8.34 2.93 -6.11
C ILE A 84 -9.49 3.55 -5.31
N LYS A 85 -10.60 2.82 -5.13
CA LYS A 85 -11.74 3.29 -4.33
C LYS A 85 -11.34 3.61 -2.88
N ASN A 86 -10.59 2.73 -2.23
CA ASN A 86 -10.13 2.93 -0.85
C ASN A 86 -9.21 4.16 -0.71
N ILE A 87 -8.38 4.45 -1.72
CA ILE A 87 -7.51 5.64 -1.70
C ILE A 87 -8.34 6.91 -1.93
N LYS A 88 -9.29 6.88 -2.87
CA LYS A 88 -10.22 8.00 -3.11
C LYS A 88 -11.07 8.33 -1.88
N GLU A 89 -11.51 7.31 -1.13
CA GLU A 89 -12.27 7.49 0.13
C GLU A 89 -11.42 8.14 1.23
N GLN A 90 -10.08 8.12 1.13
CA GLN A 90 -9.17 8.85 2.00
C GLN A 90 -8.87 10.29 1.52
N GLY A 91 -9.51 10.73 0.43
CA GLY A 91 -9.40 12.10 -0.08
C GLY A 91 -8.26 12.33 -1.07
N LEU A 92 -7.58 11.28 -1.52
CA LEU A 92 -6.45 11.38 -2.45
C LEU A 92 -6.85 10.93 -3.86
N ASP A 93 -6.43 11.69 -4.87
CA ASP A 93 -6.49 11.23 -6.26
C ASP A 93 -5.46 10.13 -6.54
N VAL A 94 -5.71 9.33 -7.58
CA VAL A 94 -4.83 8.21 -7.94
C VAL A 94 -4.38 8.36 -9.37
N ILE A 95 -3.05 8.41 -9.55
CA ILE A 95 -2.40 8.33 -10.86
C ILE A 95 -1.66 7.00 -10.89
N GLY A 96 -1.88 6.20 -11.92
CA GLY A 96 -1.18 4.93 -12.03
C GLY A 96 -1.15 4.35 -13.43
N MET A 97 -0.13 3.56 -13.69
CA MET A 97 -0.01 2.83 -14.96
C MET A 97 -1.04 1.70 -15.01
N VAL A 98 -1.68 1.47 -16.14
CA VAL A 98 -2.71 0.43 -16.26
C VAL A 98 -2.17 -0.75 -17.03
N LYS A 99 -2.43 -1.97 -16.55
CA LYS A 99 -2.03 -3.18 -17.28
C LYS A 99 -2.92 -3.34 -18.51
N ASN A 100 -2.32 -3.58 -19.67
CA ASN A 100 -3.06 -3.89 -20.87
C ASN A 100 -3.70 -5.30 -20.76
N LEU A 101 -4.89 -5.35 -20.17
CA LEU A 101 -5.70 -6.56 -19.98
C LEU A 101 -6.94 -6.48 -20.86
N LYS A 102 -7.43 -7.62 -21.35
CA LYS A 102 -8.70 -7.71 -22.12
C LYS A 102 -9.96 -7.41 -21.27
N GLN A 103 -9.81 -6.96 -20.04
CA GLN A 103 -10.90 -6.60 -19.13
C GLN A 103 -11.30 -5.14 -19.36
N ARG A 104 -12.59 -4.90 -19.63
CA ARG A 104 -13.13 -3.55 -19.82
C ARG A 104 -13.18 -2.83 -18.49
N THR A 105 -12.15 -2.02 -18.23
CA THR A 105 -12.14 -1.10 -17.10
C THR A 105 -12.28 0.31 -17.67
N LEU A 106 -13.40 0.98 -17.38
CA LEU A 106 -13.59 2.39 -17.74
C LEU A 106 -12.71 3.23 -16.80
N LEU A 107 -11.53 3.60 -17.28
CA LEU A 107 -10.62 4.52 -16.61
C LEU A 107 -10.64 5.82 -17.39
N MET A 108 -11.12 6.89 -16.76
CA MET A 108 -11.01 8.23 -17.31
C MET A 108 -9.61 8.75 -16.97
N VAL A 109 -8.73 8.75 -17.96
CA VAL A 109 -7.41 9.38 -17.87
C VAL A 109 -7.58 10.84 -18.25
N ILE A 110 -7.48 11.75 -17.29
CA ILE A 110 -7.25 13.17 -17.58
C ILE A 110 -5.73 13.32 -17.59
N VAL A 111 -5.18 13.68 -18.75
CA VAL A 111 -3.76 14.01 -18.93
C VAL A 111 -3.54 15.46 -18.55
#